data_AF-A0A1U7PTL7-F1
#
_entry.id   AF-A0A1U7PTL7-F1
#
_cell.length_a   1.000
_cell.length_b   1.000
_cell.length_c   1.000
_cell.angle_alpha   90.00
_cell.angle_beta   90.00
_cell.angle_gamma   90.00
#
_symmetry.space_group_name_H-M   'P 1'
#
loop_
_entity.id
_entity.type
_entity.pdbx_description
1 polymer ?
#
loop_
_entity_poly.entity_id
_entity_poly.type
_entity_poly.pdbx_seq_one_letter_code
_entity_poly.pdbx_strand_id
1 'polypeptide(L)'
;MKSTGIVRKVDELGRVVIPIELRRTLGIKEKDALEIYVDDEKIILKKYMPNMTCAITGDVSDDNLRLIDGKLILSQEGAEQLVKEIQERIGSKQHA
;
A
#
# COMPACT_ATOMS: atom_id res chain seq x y z
N MET A 1 -5.72 -13.22 -14.43
CA MET A 1 -6.67 -13.48 -13.32
C MET A 1 -6.76 -14.98 -13.10
N LYS A 2 -6.69 -15.46 -11.85
CA LYS A 2 -6.99 -16.87 -11.53
C LYS A 2 -8.46 -16.95 -11.14
N SER A 3 -9.25 -17.76 -11.85
CA SER A 3 -10.65 -18.00 -11.47
C SER A 3 -10.68 -19.02 -10.33
N THR A 4 -11.30 -18.66 -9.22
CA THR A 4 -11.50 -19.56 -8.07
C THR A 4 -12.76 -20.40 -8.24
N GLY A 5 -13.69 -19.99 -9.12
CA GLY A 5 -14.99 -20.65 -9.31
C GLY A 5 -15.94 -20.56 -8.12
N ILE A 6 -15.60 -19.78 -7.08
CA ILE A 6 -16.38 -19.70 -5.84
C ILE A 6 -17.45 -18.62 -5.98
N VAL A 7 -18.72 -19.01 -5.84
CA VAL A 7 -19.86 -18.09 -5.85
C VAL A 7 -20.40 -17.92 -4.43
N ARG A 8 -20.64 -16.67 -4.02
CA ARG A 8 -21.27 -16.34 -2.74
C ARG A 8 -22.40 -15.36 -2.94
N LYS A 9 -23.49 -15.60 -2.20
CA LYS A 9 -24.63 -14.67 -2.16
C LYS A 9 -24.26 -13.48 -1.29
N VAL A 10 -24.79 -12.34 -1.67
CA VAL A 10 -24.77 -11.11 -0.87
C VAL A 10 -25.80 -11.26 0.25
N ASP A 11 -25.50 -10.75 1.43
CA ASP A 11 -26.47 -10.71 2.52
C ASP A 11 -27.46 -9.54 2.40
N GLU A 12 -28.38 -9.41 3.36
CA GLU A 12 -29.42 -8.38 3.36
C GLU A 12 -28.88 -6.95 3.43
N LEU A 13 -27.62 -6.77 3.82
CA LEU A 13 -26.96 -5.47 3.98
C LEU A 13 -25.94 -5.19 2.87
N GLY A 14 -25.86 -6.03 1.84
CA GLY A 14 -24.91 -5.82 0.75
C GLY A 14 -23.51 -6.38 1.02
N ARG A 15 -23.29 -7.13 2.11
CA ARG A 15 -21.97 -7.66 2.46
C ARG A 15 -21.73 -9.00 1.76
N VAL A 16 -20.47 -9.25 1.40
CA VAL A 16 -20.01 -10.53 0.86
C VAL A 16 -18.99 -11.17 1.79
N VAL A 17 -19.06 -12.49 1.94
CA VAL A 17 -18.12 -13.24 2.77
C VAL A 17 -16.95 -13.74 1.90
N ILE A 18 -15.72 -13.40 2.30
CA ILE A 18 -14.51 -13.95 1.70
C ILE A 18 -14.28 -15.37 2.25
N PRO A 19 -14.21 -16.41 1.39
CA PRO A 19 -13.92 -17.78 1.80
C PRO A 19 -12.65 -17.90 2.66
N ILE A 20 -12.68 -18.79 3.66
CA ILE A 20 -11.57 -18.97 4.61
C ILE A 20 -10.25 -19.35 3.91
N GLU A 21 -10.32 -20.09 2.80
CA GLU A 21 -9.16 -20.48 2.01
C GLU A 21 -8.45 -19.25 1.42
N LEU A 22 -9.20 -18.34 0.78
CA LEU A 22 -8.63 -17.10 0.24
C LEU A 22 -8.07 -16.21 1.33
N ARG A 23 -8.74 -16.13 2.50
CA ARG A 23 -8.21 -15.38 3.64
C ARG A 23 -6.86 -15.93 4.11
N ARG A 24 -6.68 -17.25 4.15
CA ARG A 24 -5.40 -17.88 4.52
C ARG A 24 -4.32 -17.63 3.48
N THR A 25 -4.64 -17.83 2.20
CA THR A 25 -3.69 -17.64 1.09
C THR A 25 -3.25 -16.18 0.95
N LEU A 26 -4.15 -15.22 1.14
CA LEU A 26 -3.87 -13.78 1.06
C LEU A 26 -3.43 -13.18 2.41
N GLY A 27 -3.39 -13.97 3.49
CA GLY A 27 -3.03 -13.52 4.82
C GLY A 27 -3.93 -12.39 5.37
N ILE A 28 -5.24 -12.47 5.11
CA ILE A 28 -6.26 -11.52 5.58
C ILE A 28 -6.81 -11.99 6.92
N LYS A 29 -6.39 -11.32 8.00
CA LYS A 29 -6.82 -11.62 9.38
C LYS A 29 -8.13 -10.93 9.72
N GLU A 30 -8.65 -11.15 10.92
CA GLU A 30 -9.80 -10.42 11.42
C GLU A 30 -9.44 -8.96 11.66
N LYS A 31 -10.34 -8.04 11.30
CA LYS A 31 -10.15 -6.58 11.37
C LYS A 31 -9.07 -6.00 10.42
N ASP A 32 -8.50 -6.81 9.52
CA ASP A 32 -7.65 -6.29 8.45
C ASP A 32 -8.48 -5.37 7.54
N ALA A 33 -7.93 -4.21 7.23
CA ALA A 33 -8.52 -3.29 6.27
C ALA A 33 -8.26 -3.79 4.83
N LEU A 34 -9.28 -3.66 3.99
CA LEU A 34 -9.21 -3.93 2.56
C LEU A 34 -9.58 -2.65 1.82
N GLU A 35 -8.83 -2.37 0.77
CA GLU A 35 -9.11 -1.28 -0.14
C GLU A 35 -9.96 -1.80 -1.30
N ILE A 36 -10.96 -1.01 -1.69
CA ILE A 36 -11.94 -1.36 -2.71
C ILE A 36 -11.69 -0.49 -3.93
N TYR A 37 -11.37 -1.12 -5.04
CA TYR A 37 -11.24 -0.48 -6.35
C TYR A 37 -12.38 -0.95 -7.26
N VAL A 38 -12.77 -0.09 -8.20
CA VAL A 38 -13.75 -0.38 -9.24
C VAL A 38 -13.05 -0.27 -10.59
N ASP A 39 -13.16 -1.34 -11.38
CA ASP A 39 -12.62 -1.43 -12.74
C ASP A 39 -13.73 -1.95 -13.66
N ASP A 40 -14.30 -1.06 -14.47
CA ASP A 40 -15.54 -1.27 -15.24
C ASP A 40 -16.68 -1.84 -14.36
N GLU A 41 -17.05 -3.10 -14.61
CA GLU A 41 -18.11 -3.83 -13.88
C GLU A 41 -17.54 -4.79 -12.82
N LYS A 42 -16.26 -4.62 -12.44
CA LYS A 42 -15.57 -5.50 -11.49
C LYS A 42 -15.21 -4.73 -10.22
N ILE A 43 -15.36 -5.41 -9.09
CA ILE A 43 -14.84 -4.97 -7.80
C ILE A 43 -13.53 -5.69 -7.54
N ILE A 44 -12.47 -4.92 -7.30
CA ILE A 44 -11.13 -5.43 -6.97
C ILE A 44 -10.86 -5.10 -5.50
N LEU A 45 -10.56 -6.13 -4.71
CA LEU A 45 -10.19 -5.99 -3.30
C LEU A 45 -8.68 -6.14 -3.15
N LYS A 46 -8.02 -5.14 -2.58
CA LYS A 46 -6.58 -5.17 -2.25
C LYS A 46 -6.39 -5.08 -0.75
N LYS A 47 -5.32 -5.68 -0.21
CA LYS A 47 -4.97 -5.50 1.20
C LYS A 47 -4.59 -4.05 1.44
N TYR A 48 -5.26 -3.37 2.36
CA TYR A 48 -4.92 -1.99 2.69
C TYR A 48 -3.61 -1.97 3.46
N MET A 49 -2.60 -1.31 2.88
CA MET A 49 -1.29 -1.15 3.49
C MET A 49 -1.06 0.36 3.71
N PRO A 50 -1.51 0.92 4.85
CA PRO A 50 -1.38 2.36 5.13
C PRO A 50 0.09 2.82 5.23
N ASN A 51 1.00 1.88 5.44
CA ASN A 51 2.41 2.15 5.72
C ASN A 51 3.26 2.18 4.45
N MET A 52 2.69 2.49 3.30
CA MET A 52 3.41 2.55 2.02
C MET A 52 3.16 3.87 1.27
N THR A 53 2.72 4.92 1.95
CA THR A 53 2.62 6.26 1.36
C THR A 53 3.97 6.96 1.43
N CYS A 54 4.47 7.44 0.29
CA CYS A 54 5.65 8.28 0.24
C CYS A 54 5.41 9.58 1.01
N ALA A 55 6.30 9.91 1.95
CA ALA A 55 6.21 11.12 2.76
C ALA A 55 6.43 12.43 1.96
N ILE A 56 7.00 12.33 0.75
CA ILE A 56 7.35 13.48 -0.09
C ILE A 56 6.38 13.62 -1.25
N THR A 57 6.21 12.56 -2.05
CA THR A 57 5.38 12.61 -3.27
C THR A 57 3.91 12.27 -3.00
N GLY A 58 3.60 11.64 -1.86
CA GLY A 58 2.25 11.18 -1.56
C GLY A 58 1.84 9.91 -2.31
N ASP A 59 2.72 9.34 -3.15
CA ASP A 59 2.42 8.12 -3.88
C ASP A 59 2.29 6.93 -2.93
N VAL A 60 1.24 6.13 -3.14
CA VAL A 60 1.02 4.88 -2.43
C VAL A 60 1.41 3.74 -3.36
N SER A 61 2.58 3.15 -3.14
CA SER A 61 3.05 2.00 -3.91
C SER A 61 3.70 0.96 -3.00
N ASP A 62 3.47 -0.32 -3.31
CA ASP A 62 4.14 -1.44 -2.63
C ASP A 62 5.66 -1.46 -2.88
N ASP A 63 6.14 -0.72 -3.88
CA ASP A 63 7.55 -0.56 -4.20
C ASP A 63 8.23 0.58 -3.39
N ASN A 64 7.48 1.29 -2.54
CA ASN A 64 8.05 2.38 -1.76
C ASN A 64 9.07 1.87 -0.73
N LEU A 65 10.20 2.56 -0.65
CA LEU A 65 11.33 2.26 0.21
C LEU A 65 10.98 2.54 1.67
N ARG A 66 11.17 1.55 2.54
CA ARG A 66 11.10 1.71 3.99
C ARG A 66 12.48 2.02 4.55
N LEU A 67 12.62 3.21 5.11
CA LEU A 67 13.84 3.73 5.71
C LEU A 67 13.60 3.96 7.21
N ILE A 68 14.69 3.95 8.00
CA ILE A 68 14.67 4.23 9.45
C ILE A 68 13.66 3.34 10.19
N ASP A 69 13.79 2.01 10.03
CA ASP A 69 12.90 1.01 10.65
C ASP A 69 11.40 1.23 10.34
N GLY A 70 11.09 1.77 9.16
CA GLY A 70 9.72 2.02 8.71
C GLY A 70 9.12 3.34 9.21
N LYS A 71 9.91 4.22 9.84
CA LYS A 71 9.47 5.58 10.21
C LYS A 71 9.40 6.52 9.02
N LEU A 72 10.15 6.22 7.96
CA LEU A 72 10.18 7.02 6.75
C LEU A 72 9.92 6.12 5.54
N ILE A 73 8.88 6.43 4.79
CA ILE A 73 8.53 5.72 3.56
C ILE A 73 8.69 6.71 2.41
N LEU A 74 9.44 6.33 1.39
CA LEU A 74 9.70 7.18 0.23
C LEU A 74 9.51 6.38 -1.06
N SER A 75 8.91 7.01 -2.07
CA SER A 75 9.02 6.58 -3.45
C SER A 75 10.46 6.79 -3.93
N GLN A 76 10.84 6.11 -5.02
CA GLN A 76 12.17 6.27 -5.61
C GLN A 76 12.48 7.74 -5.94
N GLU A 77 11.52 8.45 -6.54
CA GLU A 77 11.64 9.88 -6.85
C GLU A 77 11.78 10.74 -5.59
N GLY A 78 10.96 10.47 -4.56
CA GLY A 78 11.05 11.19 -3.28
C GLY A 78 12.40 10.98 -2.59
N ALA A 79 12.96 9.78 -2.66
CA ALA A 79 14.27 9.48 -2.10
C ALA A 79 15.39 10.27 -2.81
N GLU A 80 15.36 10.35 -4.15
CA GLU A 80 16.33 11.13 -4.92
C GLU A 80 16.28 12.62 -4.58
N GLN A 81 15.07 13.19 -4.46
CA GLN A 81 14.88 14.57 -4.04
C GLN A 81 15.43 14.83 -2.64
N LEU A 82 15.12 13.93 -1.69
CA LEU A 82 15.59 14.05 -0.31
C LEU A 82 17.12 14.01 -0.22
N VAL A 83 17.76 13.09 -0.95
CA VAL A 83 19.23 12.97 -0.96
C VAL A 83 19.87 14.26 -1.48
N LYS A 84 19.33 14.83 -2.56
CA LYS A 84 19.84 16.08 -3.13
C LYS A 84 19.72 17.24 -2.14
N GLU A 85 18.56 17.40 -1.50
CA GLU A 85 18.33 18.49 -0.54
C GLU A 85 19.19 18.35 0.72
N ILE A 86 19.39 17.11 1.20
CA ILE A 86 20.30 16.83 2.33
C ILE A 86 21.74 17.19 1.97
N GLN A 87 22.22 16.82 0.78
CA GLN A 87 23.56 17.15 0.32
C GLN A 87 23.76 18.67 0.19
N GLU A 88 22.78 19.39 -0.35
CA GLU A 88 22.83 20.85 -0.45
C GLU A 88 22.87 21.52 0.94
N ARG A 89 22.05 21.08 1.89
CA ARG A 89 21.98 21.69 3.24
C ARG A 89 23.11 21.29 4.19
N ILE A 90 23.63 20.06 4.09
CA ILE A 90 24.70 19.56 4.97
C ILE A 90 26.09 19.82 4.37
N GLY A 91 26.24 19.73 3.04
CA GLY A 91 27.49 20.04 2.35
C GLY A 91 27.91 21.51 2.51
N SER A 92 26.94 22.42 2.59
CA SER A 92 27.18 23.86 2.83
C SER A 92 27.75 24.19 4.21
N LYS A 93 27.71 23.26 5.18
CA LYS A 93 28.20 23.49 6.55
C LYS A 93 29.66 23.08 6.80
N GLN A 94 30.40 22.62 5.79
CA GLN A 94 31.83 22.31 5.94
C GLN A 94 32.79 23.46 5.56
N HIS A 95 32.26 24.65 5.21
CA HIS A 95 33.07 25.83 4.85
C HIS A 95 32.74 27.06 5.70
N ALA A 96 32.63 26.91 7.02
CA ALA A 96 32.67 28.02 7.98
C ALA A 96 33.69 27.71 9.07
#